data_AF-A0A822GG72-F1
#
_entry.id   AF-A0A822GG72-F1
#
_cell.length_a   1.000
_cell.length_b   1.000
_cell.length_c   1.000
_cell.angle_alpha   90.00
_cell.angle_beta   90.00
_cell.angle_gamma   90.00
#
_symmetry.space_group_name_H-M   'P 1'
#
loop_
_entity.id
_entity.type
_entity.pdbx_description
1 polymer ?
#
loop_
_entity_poly.entity_id
_entity_poly.type
_entity_poly.pdbx_seq_one_letter_code
_entity_poly.pdbx_strand_id
1 'polypeptide(L)'
;IDNEKVQIITSNKSNLLNITSNSPQNPAQRNILLRADIDGIQFDSLNERRKLPRLFIDECFAISDLFQLNEYDSLLLLIEGESLQSNYPDCTRGLLAVQLYYQSKERLSACLAYLMACLNGRTFQSLIKISKSIEFSTNFINELIEQRLIENIIEQLISFQIRNEEQKLYSKAGLGNVKHRRRVQDSIKHIRSFQAKSIFLYSCQIRLTQSHLLSIINYLAKYSTIQDDGIIDESTLYLLGAFLYGITLALTILNDTNIGSSSILTSKHQQFSLQEDQPLSPLEDNTTITTTTSSIDPDLITAIRDILSNDER
;
A
#
# COMPACT_ATOMS: atom_id res chain seq x y z
N ILE A 1 13.91 -18.83 0.77
CA ILE A 1 13.06 -18.25 -0.30
C ILE A 1 13.36 -19.02 -1.56
N ASP A 2 12.34 -19.37 -2.33
CA ASP A 2 12.53 -19.91 -3.68
C ASP A 2 13.19 -18.82 -4.54
N ASN A 3 14.34 -19.09 -5.16
CA ASN A 3 15.12 -18.10 -5.92
C ASN A 3 14.28 -17.36 -6.98
N GLU A 4 13.26 -18.03 -7.52
CA GLU A 4 12.31 -17.45 -8.47
C GLU A 4 11.53 -16.27 -7.88
N LYS A 5 11.06 -16.37 -6.63
CA LYS A 5 10.30 -15.29 -5.98
C LYS A 5 11.16 -14.06 -5.76
N VAL A 6 12.44 -14.24 -5.40
CA VAL A 6 13.41 -13.16 -5.26
C VAL A 6 13.62 -12.46 -6.60
N GLN A 7 13.86 -13.22 -7.67
CA GLN A 7 14.05 -12.66 -9.01
C GLN A 7 12.84 -11.87 -9.49
N ILE A 8 11.62 -12.36 -9.26
CA ILE A 8 10.38 -11.67 -9.62
C ILE A 8 10.26 -10.33 -8.87
N ILE A 9 10.56 -10.32 -7.57
CA ILE A 9 10.50 -9.10 -6.75
C ILE A 9 11.56 -8.09 -7.21
N THR A 10 12.79 -8.54 -7.46
CA THR A 10 13.87 -7.65 -7.93
C THR A 10 13.58 -7.06 -9.31
N SER A 11 13.01 -7.84 -10.22
CA SER A 11 12.65 -7.35 -11.57
C SER A 11 11.51 -6.33 -11.53
N ASN A 12 10.63 -6.41 -10.54
CA ASN A 12 9.50 -5.49 -10.36
C ASN A 12 9.79 -4.33 -9.40
N LYS A 13 11.07 -4.07 -9.06
CA LYS A 13 11.45 -3.01 -8.11
C LYS A 13 10.92 -1.63 -8.50
N SER A 14 11.03 -1.24 -9.77
CA SER A 14 10.51 0.05 -10.28
C SER A 14 8.99 0.17 -10.14
N ASN A 15 8.27 -0.93 -10.39
CA ASN A 15 6.81 -1.00 -10.26
C ASN A 15 6.35 -0.93 -8.80
N LEU A 16 7.16 -1.42 -7.87
CA LEU A 16 6.90 -1.32 -6.43
C LEU A 16 7.20 0.09 -5.88
N LEU A 17 8.20 0.79 -6.43
CA LEU A 17 8.47 2.19 -6.08
C LEU A 17 7.32 3.11 -6.57
N ASN A 18 6.85 2.87 -7.79
CA ASN A 18 5.81 3.66 -8.41
C ASN A 18 4.57 2.82 -8.76
N ILE A 19 3.77 2.48 -7.75
CA ILE A 19 2.61 1.58 -7.91
C ILE A 19 1.63 2.11 -8.96
N THR A 20 1.29 3.40 -8.90
CA THR A 20 0.27 3.98 -9.79
C THR A 20 0.81 4.43 -11.15
N SER A 21 2.13 4.52 -11.30
CA SER A 21 2.75 4.90 -12.57
C SER A 21 2.75 3.72 -13.54
N ASN A 22 2.72 4.06 -14.82
CA ASN A 22 2.70 3.09 -15.90
C ASN A 22 3.89 3.31 -16.83
N SER A 23 4.30 2.25 -17.54
CA SER A 23 5.18 2.38 -18.70
C SER A 23 4.51 3.26 -19.76
N PRO A 24 5.20 4.29 -20.28
CA PRO A 24 4.61 5.21 -21.24
C PRO A 24 4.35 4.54 -22.59
N GLN A 25 3.46 5.14 -23.38
CA GLN A 25 3.17 4.73 -24.75
C GLN A 25 4.41 4.75 -25.64
N ASN A 26 4.56 3.74 -26.50
CA ASN A 26 5.66 3.64 -27.43
C ASN A 26 5.15 3.64 -28.89
N PRO A 27 5.37 4.74 -29.64
CA PRO A 27 4.88 4.85 -31.01
C PRO A 27 5.46 3.79 -31.96
N ALA A 28 6.66 3.26 -31.67
CA ALA A 28 7.24 2.18 -32.44
C ALA A 28 6.43 0.87 -32.27
N GLN A 29 6.00 0.56 -31.05
CA GLN A 29 5.16 -0.61 -30.76
C GLN A 29 3.76 -0.43 -31.35
N ARG A 30 3.21 0.79 -31.28
CA ARG A 30 1.95 1.13 -31.95
C ARG A 30 1.97 0.82 -33.45
N ASN A 31 3.06 1.18 -34.13
CA ASN A 31 3.23 0.90 -35.57
C ASN A 31 3.37 -0.60 -35.88
N ILE A 32 4.01 -1.37 -35.00
CA ILE A 32 4.12 -2.83 -35.13
C ILE A 32 2.74 -3.48 -34.94
N LEU A 33 1.98 -3.03 -33.94
CA LEU A 33 0.62 -3.51 -33.67
C LEU A 33 -0.38 -3.18 -34.78
N LEU A 34 -0.27 -2.02 -35.43
CA LEU A 34 -1.07 -1.70 -36.62
C LEU A 34 -0.83 -2.69 -37.76
N ARG A 35 0.38 -3.24 -37.87
CA ARG A 35 0.74 -4.25 -38.88
C ARG A 35 0.45 -5.69 -38.44
N ALA A 36 -0.01 -5.90 -37.20
CA ALA A 36 -0.26 -7.22 -36.64
C ALA A 36 -1.36 -8.03 -37.36
N ASP A 37 -2.28 -7.35 -38.06
CA ASP A 37 -3.31 -8.00 -38.91
C ASP A 37 -2.67 -8.75 -40.10
N ILE A 38 -1.57 -8.22 -40.63
CA ILE A 38 -0.89 -8.73 -41.83
C ILE A 38 0.31 -9.61 -41.44
N ASP A 39 1.20 -9.08 -40.59
CA ASP A 39 2.51 -9.65 -40.29
C ASP A 39 2.50 -10.65 -39.12
N GLY A 40 1.45 -10.61 -38.29
CA GLY A 40 1.33 -11.37 -37.04
C GLY A 40 2.35 -10.94 -35.97
N ILE A 41 2.01 -11.14 -34.69
CA ILE A 41 2.90 -10.84 -33.57
C ILE A 41 3.52 -12.13 -33.08
N GLN A 42 4.84 -12.09 -32.85
CA GLN A 42 5.54 -13.16 -32.17
C GLN A 42 5.47 -12.91 -30.66
N PHE A 43 4.94 -13.88 -29.92
CA PHE A 43 4.97 -13.86 -28.46
C PHE A 43 6.23 -14.58 -27.98
N ASP A 44 6.89 -14.10 -26.92
CA ASP A 44 8.16 -14.65 -26.43
C ASP A 44 8.09 -16.14 -26.07
N SER A 45 6.88 -16.67 -25.81
CA SER A 45 6.63 -18.07 -25.48
C SER A 45 6.23 -18.97 -26.65
N LEU A 46 5.87 -18.40 -27.81
CA LEU A 46 5.39 -19.15 -28.98
C LEU A 46 6.16 -18.71 -30.22
N ASN A 47 6.88 -19.65 -30.84
CA ASN A 47 7.61 -19.42 -32.11
C ASN A 47 6.68 -19.13 -33.30
N GLU A 48 5.36 -19.16 -33.11
CA GLU A 48 4.37 -18.89 -34.14
C GLU A 48 3.87 -17.45 -34.05
N ARG A 49 3.88 -16.75 -35.20
CA ARG A 49 3.27 -15.44 -35.32
C ARG A 49 1.76 -15.58 -35.37
N ARG A 50 1.07 -15.11 -34.33
CA ARG A 50 -0.39 -15.10 -34.30
C ARG A 50 -0.90 -13.81 -34.95
N LYS A 51 -1.77 -13.95 -35.95
CA LYS A 51 -2.52 -12.83 -36.52
C LYS A 51 -3.61 -12.42 -35.55
N LEU A 52 -3.74 -11.13 -35.31
CA LEU A 52 -4.76 -10.56 -34.42
C LEU A 52 -5.84 -9.88 -35.24
N PRO A 53 -7.13 -10.08 -34.92
CA PRO A 53 -8.22 -9.44 -35.64
C PRO A 53 -8.23 -7.93 -35.36
N ARG A 54 -8.65 -7.13 -36.36
CA ARG A 54 -8.69 -5.65 -36.26
C ARG A 54 -9.41 -5.12 -35.03
N LEU A 55 -10.56 -5.70 -34.69
CA LEU A 55 -11.33 -5.33 -33.49
C LEU A 55 -10.51 -5.46 -32.20
N PHE A 56 -9.62 -6.44 -32.13
CA PHE A 56 -8.75 -6.64 -30.97
C PHE A 56 -7.65 -5.58 -30.88
N ILE A 57 -7.13 -5.15 -32.05
CA ILE A 57 -6.13 -4.09 -32.14
C ILE A 57 -6.75 -2.75 -31.73
N ASP A 58 -7.97 -2.45 -32.19
CA ASP A 58 -8.69 -1.23 -31.84
C ASP A 58 -8.98 -1.16 -30.32
N GLU A 59 -9.40 -2.28 -29.72
CA GLU A 59 -9.60 -2.36 -28.26
C GLU A 59 -8.30 -2.20 -27.47
N CYS A 60 -7.19 -2.77 -27.97
CA CYS A 60 -5.87 -2.59 -27.37
C CYS A 60 -5.46 -1.11 -27.35
N PHE A 61 -5.69 -0.38 -28.46
CA PHE A 61 -5.43 1.06 -28.50
C PHE A 61 -6.37 1.86 -27.60
N ALA A 62 -7.64 1.49 -27.49
CA ALA A 62 -8.56 2.12 -26.55
C ALA A 62 -8.08 1.98 -25.09
N ILE A 63 -7.57 0.80 -24.71
CA ILE A 63 -7.01 0.54 -23.37
C ILE A 63 -5.69 1.30 -23.17
N SER A 64 -4.80 1.27 -24.15
CA SER A 64 -3.55 2.02 -24.12
C SER A 64 -3.81 3.51 -23.93
N ASP A 65 -4.74 4.08 -24.70
CA ASP A 65 -5.09 5.49 -24.61
C ASP A 65 -5.79 5.79 -23.27
N LEU A 66 -6.63 4.89 -22.75
CA LEU A 66 -7.29 5.03 -21.44
C LEU A 66 -6.29 5.18 -20.29
N PHE A 67 -5.33 4.29 -20.21
CA PHE A 67 -4.40 4.21 -19.08
C PHE A 67 -3.02 4.81 -19.37
N GLN A 68 -2.80 5.31 -20.59
CA GLN A 68 -1.50 5.76 -21.11
C GLN A 68 -0.43 4.68 -20.95
N LEU A 69 -0.80 3.43 -21.26
CA LEU A 69 0.05 2.25 -21.14
C LEU A 69 0.84 2.00 -22.40
N ASN A 70 1.99 1.36 -22.23
CA ASN A 70 2.67 0.69 -23.31
C ASN A 70 1.73 -0.27 -24.06
N GLU A 71 1.89 -0.36 -25.37
CA GLU A 71 0.94 -1.06 -26.23
C GLU A 71 1.03 -2.58 -26.06
N TYR A 72 2.22 -3.14 -25.77
CA TYR A 72 2.35 -4.56 -25.41
C TYR A 72 1.74 -4.91 -24.05
N ASP A 73 1.81 -4.01 -23.06
CA ASP A 73 1.16 -4.24 -21.77
C ASP A 73 -0.37 -4.24 -21.92
N SER A 74 -0.87 -3.33 -22.76
CA SER A 74 -2.30 -3.27 -23.13
C SER A 74 -2.75 -4.53 -23.87
N LEU A 75 -1.91 -5.04 -24.77
CA LEU A 75 -2.14 -6.28 -25.49
C LEU A 75 -2.21 -7.48 -24.53
N LEU A 76 -1.26 -7.59 -23.60
CA LEU A 76 -1.21 -8.67 -22.62
C LEU A 76 -2.45 -8.66 -21.72
N LEU A 77 -2.87 -7.48 -21.24
CA LEU A 77 -4.10 -7.33 -20.45
C LEU A 77 -5.33 -7.80 -21.22
N LEU A 78 -5.39 -7.55 -22.53
CA LEU A 78 -6.52 -7.96 -23.36
C LEU A 78 -6.53 -9.48 -23.62
N ILE A 79 -5.36 -10.09 -23.83
CA ILE A 79 -5.20 -11.55 -23.95
C ILE A 79 -5.62 -12.25 -22.65
N GLU A 80 -5.21 -11.73 -21.51
CA GLU A 80 -5.63 -12.26 -20.21
C GLU A 80 -7.13 -12.00 -19.93
N GLY A 81 -7.67 -10.89 -20.43
CA GLY A 81 -9.10 -10.63 -20.41
C GLY A 81 -9.89 -11.66 -21.21
N GLU A 82 -9.38 -12.09 -22.36
CA GLU A 82 -9.96 -13.13 -23.21
C GLU A 82 -9.91 -14.51 -22.54
N SER A 83 -8.79 -14.86 -21.92
CA SER A 83 -8.64 -16.14 -21.18
C SER A 83 -9.67 -16.25 -20.04
N LEU A 84 -9.94 -15.12 -19.36
CA LEU A 84 -10.89 -15.03 -18.24
C LEU A 84 -12.36 -14.86 -18.66
N GLN A 85 -12.64 -14.63 -19.94
CA GLN A 85 -14.01 -14.42 -20.42
C GLN A 85 -14.91 -15.64 -20.16
N SER A 86 -14.36 -16.85 -20.18
CA SER A 86 -15.06 -18.09 -19.83
C SER A 86 -15.65 -18.07 -18.41
N ASN A 87 -14.99 -17.37 -17.48
CA ASN A 87 -15.43 -17.27 -16.08
C ASN A 87 -16.44 -16.13 -15.86
N TYR A 88 -16.53 -15.16 -16.78
CA TYR A 88 -17.35 -13.96 -16.66
C TYR A 88 -18.11 -13.67 -17.96
N PRO A 89 -19.18 -14.41 -18.28
CA PRO A 89 -19.92 -14.25 -19.53
C PRO A 89 -20.61 -12.88 -19.66
N ASP A 90 -20.89 -12.20 -18.54
CA ASP A 90 -21.58 -10.90 -18.50
C ASP A 90 -20.67 -9.70 -18.85
N CYS A 91 -19.37 -9.92 -19.07
CA CYS A 91 -18.40 -8.86 -19.32
C CYS A 91 -17.68 -9.05 -20.67
N THR A 92 -17.48 -7.96 -21.38
CA THR A 92 -16.63 -7.96 -22.58
C THR A 92 -15.15 -8.03 -22.20
N ARG A 93 -14.32 -8.57 -23.09
CA ARG A 93 -12.86 -8.69 -22.89
C ARG A 93 -12.19 -7.36 -22.53
N GLY A 94 -12.59 -6.24 -23.15
CA GLY A 94 -12.07 -4.91 -22.84
C GLY A 94 -12.40 -4.44 -21.41
N LEU A 95 -13.61 -4.72 -20.92
CA LEU A 95 -13.99 -4.44 -19.52
C LEU A 95 -13.22 -5.32 -18.54
N LEU A 96 -12.98 -6.59 -18.89
CA LEU A 96 -12.14 -7.47 -18.08
C LEU A 96 -10.69 -6.96 -18.02
N ALA A 97 -10.15 -6.45 -19.11
CA ALA A 97 -8.81 -5.84 -19.13
C ALA A 97 -8.72 -4.62 -18.19
N VAL A 98 -9.74 -3.75 -18.17
CA VAL A 98 -9.85 -2.64 -17.20
C VAL A 98 -9.85 -3.15 -15.75
N GLN A 99 -10.61 -4.21 -15.47
CA GLN A 99 -10.65 -4.80 -14.13
C GLN A 99 -9.29 -5.39 -13.74
N LEU A 100 -8.65 -6.12 -14.66
CA LEU A 100 -7.32 -6.72 -14.44
C LEU A 100 -6.26 -5.68 -14.19
N TYR A 101 -6.33 -4.53 -14.87
CA TYR A 101 -5.42 -3.42 -14.62
C TYR A 101 -5.47 -2.98 -13.15
N TYR A 102 -6.64 -2.66 -12.62
CA TYR A 102 -6.75 -2.24 -11.21
C TYR A 102 -6.42 -3.39 -10.24
N GLN A 103 -6.81 -4.63 -10.54
CA GLN A 103 -6.44 -5.79 -9.72
C GLN A 103 -4.92 -6.03 -9.68
N SER A 104 -4.21 -5.76 -10.78
CA SER A 104 -2.75 -5.87 -10.81
C SER A 104 -2.10 -4.85 -9.87
N LYS A 105 -2.59 -3.60 -9.88
CA LYS A 105 -2.13 -2.54 -8.98
C LYS A 105 -2.49 -2.84 -7.53
N GLU A 106 -3.67 -3.38 -7.28
CA GLU A 106 -4.11 -3.85 -5.96
C GLU A 106 -3.14 -4.92 -5.42
N ARG A 107 -2.83 -5.94 -6.22
CA ARG A 107 -1.88 -6.99 -5.84
C ARG A 107 -0.47 -6.47 -5.59
N LEU A 108 0.01 -5.51 -6.39
CA LEU A 108 1.29 -4.85 -6.16
C LEU A 108 1.30 -4.09 -4.83
N SER A 109 0.25 -3.32 -4.54
CA SER A 109 0.13 -2.60 -3.28
C SER A 109 0.03 -3.53 -2.06
N ALA A 110 -0.69 -4.64 -2.19
CA ALA A 110 -0.78 -5.66 -1.15
C ALA A 110 0.59 -6.35 -0.93
N CYS A 111 1.31 -6.68 -2.00
CA CYS A 111 2.66 -7.23 -1.93
C CYS A 111 3.59 -6.29 -1.16
N LEU A 112 3.55 -4.99 -1.44
CA LEU A 112 4.33 -4.00 -0.70
C LEU A 112 3.97 -3.98 0.79
N ALA A 113 2.67 -3.99 1.13
CA ALA A 113 2.23 -4.04 2.52
C ALA A 113 2.73 -5.30 3.23
N TYR A 114 2.70 -6.47 2.57
CA TYR A 114 3.25 -7.70 3.13
C TYR A 114 4.77 -7.66 3.29
N LEU A 115 5.50 -7.03 2.37
CA LEU A 115 6.95 -6.83 2.53
C LEU A 115 7.26 -5.92 3.73
N MET A 116 6.48 -4.86 3.94
CA MET A 116 6.60 -3.97 5.10
C MET A 116 6.28 -4.68 6.42
N ALA A 117 5.31 -5.60 6.42
CA ALA A 117 5.02 -6.42 7.60
C ALA A 117 6.17 -7.38 7.96
N CYS A 118 6.88 -7.88 6.95
CA CYS A 118 7.95 -8.87 7.10
C CYS A 118 9.33 -8.28 7.39
N LEU A 119 9.42 -7.00 7.79
CA LEU A 119 10.70 -6.38 8.15
C LEU A 119 11.21 -6.87 9.51
N ASN A 120 12.54 -6.89 9.66
CA ASN A 120 13.16 -6.96 10.98
C ASN A 120 12.80 -5.69 11.76
N GLY A 121 12.10 -5.86 12.88
CA GLY A 121 11.54 -4.74 13.63
C GLY A 121 10.93 -5.18 14.95
N ARG A 122 10.10 -4.32 15.54
CA ARG A 122 9.61 -4.50 16.91
C ARG A 122 8.44 -5.46 17.06
N THR A 123 7.75 -5.82 15.98
CA THR A 123 6.56 -6.69 16.08
C THR A 123 6.90 -8.18 16.01
N PHE A 124 5.95 -9.01 16.49
CA PHE A 124 6.08 -10.46 16.74
C PHE A 124 6.62 -11.29 15.55
N GLN A 125 6.49 -10.84 14.30
CA GLN A 125 7.00 -11.54 13.13
C GLN A 125 8.55 -11.63 13.13
N SER A 126 9.23 -10.66 13.77
CA SER A 126 10.69 -10.65 13.94
C SER A 126 11.19 -11.68 14.96
N LEU A 127 10.32 -12.18 15.85
CA LEU A 127 10.68 -13.16 16.88
C LEU A 127 10.75 -14.60 16.33
N ILE A 128 10.12 -14.85 15.18
CA ILE A 128 10.18 -16.14 14.48
C ILE A 128 11.47 -16.15 13.66
N LYS A 129 12.55 -16.71 14.23
CA LYS A 129 13.88 -17.01 13.63
C LYS A 129 14.19 -16.27 12.33
N ILE A 130 15.14 -15.32 12.40
CA ILE A 130 15.84 -14.65 11.29
C ILE A 130 15.96 -15.60 10.10
N SER A 131 15.00 -15.52 9.19
CA SER A 131 15.01 -16.29 7.97
C SER A 131 15.70 -15.44 6.92
N LYS A 132 16.45 -16.07 6.01
CA LYS A 132 17.05 -15.39 4.85
C LYS A 132 16.01 -14.54 4.08
N SER A 133 14.72 -14.88 4.21
CA SER A 133 13.59 -14.13 3.68
C SER A 133 13.39 -12.76 4.30
N ILE A 134 13.43 -12.68 5.64
CA ILE A 134 13.24 -11.43 6.37
C ILE A 134 14.43 -10.50 6.14
N GLU A 135 15.65 -11.04 6.10
CA GLU A 135 16.86 -10.27 5.79
C GLU A 135 16.81 -9.68 4.37
N PHE A 136 16.44 -10.49 3.38
CA PHE A 136 16.25 -10.02 2.00
C PHE A 136 15.18 -8.90 1.93
N SER A 137 14.00 -9.12 2.52
CA SER A 137 12.93 -8.12 2.53
C SER A 137 13.35 -6.83 3.23
N THR A 138 14.12 -6.92 4.32
CA THR A 138 14.63 -5.76 5.05
C THR A 138 15.60 -4.96 4.20
N ASN A 139 16.59 -5.61 3.58
CA ASN A 139 17.56 -4.93 2.72
C ASN A 139 16.88 -4.29 1.50
N PHE A 140 15.97 -5.04 0.85
CA PHE A 140 15.23 -4.56 -0.31
C PHE A 140 14.37 -3.33 0.00
N ILE A 141 13.66 -3.33 1.14
CA ILE A 141 12.83 -2.20 1.54
C ILE A 141 13.70 -1.02 1.99
N ASN A 142 14.81 -1.23 2.68
CA ASN A 142 15.73 -0.15 3.03
C ASN A 142 16.24 0.58 1.77
N GLU A 143 16.62 -0.16 0.72
CA GLU A 143 16.98 0.44 -0.57
C GLU A 143 15.83 1.25 -1.19
N LEU A 144 14.57 0.82 -1.04
CA LEU A 144 13.42 1.57 -1.54
C LEU A 144 13.13 2.81 -0.69
N ILE A 145 13.30 2.74 0.63
CA ILE A 145 13.15 3.87 1.54
C ILE A 145 14.19 4.95 1.25
N GLU A 146 15.44 4.56 0.97
CA GLU A 146 16.49 5.50 0.50
C GLU A 146 16.06 6.23 -0.80
N GLN A 147 15.22 5.59 -1.62
CA GLN A 147 14.62 6.17 -2.82
C GLN A 147 13.31 6.94 -2.54
N ARG A 148 13.07 7.35 -1.30
CA ARG A 148 11.89 8.13 -0.86
C ARG A 148 10.55 7.43 -1.08
N LEU A 149 10.50 6.11 -0.84
CA LEU A 149 9.28 5.33 -1.02
C LEU A 149 8.09 5.86 -0.20
N ILE A 150 8.30 6.32 1.04
CA ILE A 150 7.20 6.80 1.90
C ILE A 150 6.58 8.07 1.32
N GLU A 151 7.41 9.03 0.93
CA GLU A 151 6.96 10.27 0.29
C GLU A 151 6.23 9.97 -1.02
N ASN A 152 6.78 9.06 -1.86
CA ASN A 152 6.14 8.64 -3.09
C ASN A 152 4.76 8.02 -2.85
N ILE A 153 4.60 7.17 -1.82
CA ILE A 153 3.29 6.60 -1.48
C ILE A 153 2.31 7.69 -1.07
N ILE A 154 2.74 8.69 -0.28
CA ILE A 154 1.88 9.80 0.13
C ILE A 154 1.47 10.65 -1.09
N GLU A 155 2.39 10.97 -1.99
CA GLU A 155 2.10 11.68 -3.24
C GLU A 155 1.14 10.89 -4.15
N GLN A 156 1.31 9.56 -4.22
CA GLN A 156 0.38 8.68 -4.93
C GLN A 156 -1.01 8.67 -4.29
N LEU A 157 -1.11 8.63 -2.97
CA LEU A 157 -2.40 8.71 -2.27
C LEU A 157 -3.11 10.04 -2.54
N ILE A 158 -2.35 11.15 -2.68
CA ILE A 158 -2.90 12.46 -3.03
C ILE A 158 -3.43 12.47 -4.46
N SER A 159 -2.65 12.00 -5.43
CA SER A 159 -3.02 12.00 -6.85
C SER A 159 -4.12 11.00 -7.19
N PHE A 160 -4.07 9.80 -6.59
CA PHE A 160 -4.95 8.67 -6.86
C PHE A 160 -6.23 8.72 -6.02
N GLN A 161 -7.09 9.72 -6.28
CA GLN A 161 -8.42 9.84 -5.65
C GLN A 161 -9.48 9.02 -6.38
N ILE A 162 -10.40 8.41 -5.62
CA ILE A 162 -11.51 7.60 -6.15
C ILE A 162 -12.29 8.38 -7.21
N ARG A 163 -12.63 9.65 -6.92
CA ARG A 163 -13.39 10.51 -7.84
C ARG A 163 -12.66 10.78 -9.16
N ASN A 164 -11.33 10.98 -9.11
CA ASN A 164 -10.52 11.26 -10.30
C ASN A 164 -10.48 10.05 -11.22
N GLU A 165 -10.28 8.85 -10.65
CA GLU A 165 -10.27 7.60 -11.39
C GLU A 165 -11.65 7.25 -11.96
N GLU A 166 -12.71 7.47 -11.21
CA GLU A 166 -14.08 7.31 -11.73
C GLU A 166 -14.34 8.24 -12.92
N GLN A 167 -14.00 9.53 -12.81
CA GLN A 167 -14.15 10.48 -13.91
C GLN A 167 -13.35 10.07 -15.15
N LYS A 168 -12.12 9.58 -14.97
CA LYS A 168 -11.28 9.04 -16.04
C LYS A 168 -11.98 7.88 -16.75
N LEU A 169 -12.55 6.93 -15.99
CA LEU A 169 -13.26 5.79 -16.56
C LEU A 169 -14.58 6.18 -17.23
N TYR A 170 -15.32 7.15 -16.69
CA TYR A 170 -16.53 7.69 -17.33
C TYR A 170 -16.21 8.34 -18.68
N SER A 171 -15.13 9.13 -18.76
CA SER A 171 -14.77 9.88 -19.97
C SER A 171 -14.52 9.00 -21.19
N LYS A 172 -14.07 7.77 -20.99
CA LYS A 172 -13.67 6.82 -22.05
C LYS A 172 -14.52 5.56 -22.07
N ALA A 173 -15.72 5.60 -21.48
CA ALA A 173 -16.66 4.47 -21.43
C ALA A 173 -16.05 3.16 -20.89
N GLY A 174 -15.13 3.25 -19.94
CA GLY A 174 -14.45 2.10 -19.32
C GLY A 174 -15.28 1.39 -18.24
N LEU A 175 -16.50 1.86 -17.96
CA LEU A 175 -17.39 1.31 -16.93
C LEU A 175 -18.53 0.53 -17.58
N GLY A 176 -18.57 -0.77 -17.30
CA GLY A 176 -19.65 -1.66 -17.72
C GLY A 176 -20.84 -1.71 -16.77
N ASN A 177 -21.36 -2.92 -16.53
CA ASN A 177 -22.51 -3.18 -15.68
C ASN A 177 -22.29 -2.76 -14.21
N VAL A 178 -23.37 -2.65 -13.43
CA VAL A 178 -23.33 -2.25 -12.01
C VAL A 178 -22.35 -3.10 -11.19
N LYS A 179 -22.30 -4.42 -11.44
CA LYS A 179 -21.38 -5.35 -10.75
C LYS A 179 -19.91 -5.00 -11.03
N HIS A 180 -19.57 -4.74 -12.29
CA HIS A 180 -18.23 -4.38 -12.73
C HIS A 180 -17.83 -3.02 -12.16
N ARG A 181 -18.73 -2.02 -12.19
CA ARG A 181 -18.47 -0.71 -11.56
C ARG A 181 -18.12 -0.86 -10.08
N ARG A 182 -18.88 -1.66 -9.34
CA ARG A 182 -18.61 -1.93 -7.92
C ARG A 182 -17.26 -2.62 -7.72
N ARG A 183 -16.92 -3.64 -8.51
CA ARG A 183 -15.60 -4.32 -8.41
C ARG A 183 -14.44 -3.37 -8.66
N VAL A 184 -14.54 -2.50 -9.67
CA VAL A 184 -13.50 -1.52 -9.98
C VAL A 184 -13.36 -0.50 -8.85
N GLN A 185 -14.49 0.01 -8.32
CA GLN A 185 -14.49 0.90 -7.16
C GLN A 185 -13.87 0.25 -5.92
N ASP A 186 -14.21 -1.02 -5.64
CA ASP A 186 -13.65 -1.78 -4.52
C ASP A 186 -12.14 -1.96 -4.69
N SER A 187 -11.66 -2.33 -5.89
CA SER A 187 -10.21 -2.42 -6.16
C SER A 187 -9.50 -1.07 -5.99
N ILE A 188 -10.09 0.05 -6.44
CA ILE A 188 -9.50 1.39 -6.22
C ILE A 188 -9.40 1.72 -4.73
N LYS A 189 -10.45 1.41 -3.95
CA LYS A 189 -10.42 1.58 -2.49
C LYS A 189 -9.34 0.71 -1.86
N HIS A 190 -9.25 -0.56 -2.25
CA HIS A 190 -8.24 -1.49 -1.72
C HIS A 190 -6.81 -1.04 -2.04
N ILE A 191 -6.53 -0.53 -3.24
CA ILE A 191 -5.21 0.01 -3.60
C ILE A 191 -4.80 1.09 -2.58
N ARG A 192 -5.70 2.05 -2.32
CA ARG A 192 -5.47 3.13 -1.35
C ARG A 192 -5.29 2.59 0.07
N SER A 193 -6.16 1.67 0.49
CA SER A 193 -6.06 1.02 1.80
C SER A 193 -4.71 0.31 1.97
N PHE A 194 -4.25 -0.47 0.98
CA PHE A 194 -2.97 -1.18 1.04
C PHE A 194 -1.75 -0.24 1.01
N GLN A 195 -1.80 0.84 0.24
CA GLN A 195 -0.78 1.89 0.25
C GLN A 195 -0.65 2.53 1.64
N ALA A 196 -1.77 2.96 2.24
CA ALA A 196 -1.79 3.50 3.59
C ALA A 196 -1.34 2.47 4.65
N LYS A 197 -1.80 1.22 4.51
CA LYS A 197 -1.43 0.10 5.37
C LYS A 197 0.08 -0.19 5.31
N SER A 198 0.71 -0.01 4.16
CA SER A 198 2.16 -0.17 4.00
C SER A 198 2.93 0.80 4.91
N ILE A 199 2.51 2.07 4.97
CA ILE A 199 3.11 3.09 5.85
C ILE A 199 2.86 2.74 7.32
N PHE A 200 1.64 2.30 7.65
CA PHE A 200 1.32 1.84 9.01
C PHE A 200 2.19 0.67 9.46
N LEU A 201 2.28 -0.38 8.65
CA LEU A 201 3.09 -1.56 8.96
C LEU A 201 4.57 -1.20 9.06
N TYR A 202 5.07 -0.30 8.22
CA TYR A 202 6.43 0.24 8.35
C TYR A 202 6.62 0.95 9.69
N SER A 203 5.69 1.82 10.08
CA SER A 203 5.76 2.56 11.35
C SER A 203 5.81 1.63 12.57
N CYS A 204 5.12 0.49 12.51
CA CYS A 204 5.14 -0.53 13.56
C CYS A 204 6.54 -1.13 13.78
N GLN A 205 7.30 -1.28 12.69
CA GLN A 205 8.61 -1.94 12.69
C GLN A 205 9.75 -0.96 12.94
N ILE A 206 9.75 0.16 12.22
CA ILE A 206 10.85 1.13 12.15
C ILE A 206 10.33 2.52 12.50
N ARG A 207 11.20 3.36 13.09
CA ARG A 207 10.84 4.74 13.43
C ARG A 207 10.64 5.57 12.15
N LEU A 208 9.53 6.31 12.10
CA LEU A 208 9.31 7.37 11.10
C LEU A 208 10.12 8.64 11.45
N THR A 209 10.67 9.31 10.44
CA THR A 209 11.33 10.61 10.60
C THR A 209 10.30 11.73 10.81
N GLN A 210 10.75 12.88 11.31
CA GLN A 210 9.91 14.07 11.47
C GLN A 210 9.30 14.53 10.13
N SER A 211 10.06 14.47 9.03
CA SER A 211 9.56 14.80 7.69
C SER A 211 8.40 13.90 7.28
N HIS A 212 8.50 12.59 7.54
CA HIS A 212 7.41 11.64 7.24
C HIS A 212 6.17 11.96 8.09
N LEU A 213 6.33 12.25 9.38
CA LEU A 213 5.21 12.59 10.27
C LEU A 213 4.50 13.89 9.83
N LEU A 214 5.26 14.92 9.45
CA LEU A 214 4.72 16.17 8.91
C LEU A 214 3.97 15.96 7.59
N SER A 215 4.47 15.10 6.71
CA SER A 215 3.77 14.75 5.48
C SER A 215 2.46 14.00 5.74
N ILE A 216 2.45 13.07 6.70
CA ILE A 216 1.24 12.32 7.09
C ILE A 216 0.19 13.25 7.71
N ILE A 217 0.56 14.13 8.64
CA ILE A 217 -0.42 15.05 9.25
C ILE A 217 -0.95 16.06 8.24
N ASN A 218 -0.12 16.56 7.31
CA ASN A 218 -0.56 17.43 6.22
C ASN A 218 -1.56 16.71 5.31
N TYR A 219 -1.34 15.43 5.03
CA TYR A 219 -2.30 14.61 4.30
C TYR A 219 -3.61 14.46 5.06
N LEU A 220 -3.56 14.06 6.34
CA LEU A 220 -4.75 13.86 7.18
C LEU A 220 -5.57 15.16 7.33
N ALA A 221 -4.91 16.30 7.48
CA ALA A 221 -5.56 17.60 7.60
C ALA A 221 -6.31 18.02 6.33
N LYS A 222 -5.82 17.64 5.14
CA LYS A 222 -6.39 18.06 3.85
C LYS A 222 -7.35 17.03 3.23
N TYR A 223 -7.10 15.76 3.44
CA TYR A 223 -7.75 14.66 2.71
C TYR A 223 -8.46 13.65 3.61
N SER A 224 -8.53 13.87 4.93
CA SER A 224 -9.39 13.04 5.77
C SER A 224 -10.84 13.20 5.30
N THR A 225 -11.41 12.07 4.86
CA THR A 225 -12.79 12.03 4.41
C THR A 225 -13.55 11.10 5.35
N ILE A 226 -14.60 11.65 5.94
CA ILE A 226 -15.62 10.87 6.64
C ILE A 226 -16.58 10.43 5.52
N GLN A 227 -16.84 9.12 5.42
CA GLN A 227 -17.81 8.61 4.46
C GLN A 227 -19.22 9.09 4.86
N ASP A 228 -20.16 9.09 3.91
CA ASP A 228 -21.54 9.54 4.16
C ASP A 228 -22.24 8.75 5.28
N ASP A 229 -21.79 7.52 5.54
CA ASP A 229 -22.26 6.64 6.63
C ASP A 229 -21.67 7.00 8.01
N GLY A 230 -20.87 8.05 8.12
CA GLY A 230 -20.16 8.46 9.34
C GLY A 230 -18.93 7.61 9.67
N ILE A 231 -18.58 6.64 8.82
CA ILE A 231 -17.43 5.75 8.99
C ILE A 231 -16.17 6.42 8.42
N ILE A 232 -15.06 6.34 9.14
CA ILE A 232 -13.76 6.82 8.68
C ILE A 232 -13.24 5.87 7.59
N ASP A 233 -12.75 6.43 6.48
CA ASP A 233 -12.17 5.62 5.41
C ASP A 233 -10.97 4.80 5.91
N GLU A 234 -10.86 3.54 5.46
CA GLU A 234 -9.84 2.61 5.95
C GLU A 234 -8.41 3.14 5.69
N SER A 235 -8.21 3.82 4.56
CA SER A 235 -6.94 4.47 4.24
C SER A 235 -6.57 5.58 5.25
N THR A 236 -7.55 6.35 5.69
CA THR A 236 -7.37 7.41 6.70
C THR A 236 -7.07 6.80 8.06
N LEU A 237 -7.74 5.69 8.42
CA LEU A 237 -7.51 4.97 9.67
C LEU A 237 -6.07 4.43 9.76
N TYR A 238 -5.56 3.80 8.70
CA TYR A 238 -4.17 3.31 8.70
C TYR A 238 -3.16 4.44 8.84
N LEU A 239 -3.36 5.57 8.15
CA LEU A 239 -2.46 6.73 8.26
C LEU A 239 -2.51 7.38 9.65
N LEU A 240 -3.69 7.47 10.26
CA LEU A 240 -3.84 7.93 11.64
C LEU A 240 -3.10 6.99 12.60
N GLY A 241 -3.25 5.67 12.41
CA GLY A 241 -2.51 4.67 13.17
C GLY A 241 -0.99 4.83 13.01
N ALA A 242 -0.53 5.10 11.79
CA ALA A 242 0.89 5.29 11.50
C ALA A 242 1.46 6.53 12.22
N PHE A 243 0.68 7.61 12.23
CA PHE A 243 1.04 8.85 12.91
C PHE A 243 1.09 8.68 14.44
N LEU A 244 0.04 8.07 15.02
CA LEU A 244 -0.03 7.81 16.46
C LEU A 244 1.10 6.90 16.94
N TYR A 245 1.38 5.83 16.20
CA TYR A 245 2.47 4.93 16.54
C TYR A 245 3.84 5.62 16.38
N GLY A 246 4.01 6.42 15.33
CA GLY A 246 5.20 7.23 15.11
C GLY A 246 5.49 8.20 16.26
N ILE A 247 4.47 8.92 16.76
CA ILE A 247 4.61 9.81 17.93
C ILE A 247 4.88 9.01 19.21
N THR A 248 4.11 7.96 19.46
CA THR A 248 4.28 7.12 20.66
C THR A 248 5.72 6.65 20.76
N LEU A 249 6.29 6.21 19.64
CA LEU A 249 7.68 5.78 19.58
C LEU A 249 8.71 6.91 19.76
N ALA A 250 8.40 8.11 19.26
CA ALA A 250 9.24 9.28 19.50
C ALA A 250 9.30 9.60 21.01
N LEU A 251 8.14 9.55 21.69
CA LEU A 251 8.01 9.82 23.12
C LEU A 251 8.67 8.75 24.01
N THR A 252 8.51 7.46 23.69
CA THR A 252 9.06 6.37 24.51
C THR A 252 10.58 6.41 24.61
N ILE A 253 11.28 6.74 23.52
CA ILE A 253 12.75 6.74 23.50
C ILE A 253 13.33 7.97 24.21
N LEU A 254 12.61 9.10 24.22
CA LEU A 254 12.97 10.29 25.01
C LEU A 254 12.94 10.01 26.52
N ASN A 255 12.13 9.04 26.96
CA ASN A 255 12.08 8.62 28.36
C ASN A 255 13.21 7.63 28.70
N ASP A 256 13.70 6.85 27.74
CA ASP A 256 14.83 5.93 27.94
C ASP A 256 16.18 6.68 28.06
N THR A 257 16.33 7.86 27.45
CA THR A 257 17.55 8.67 27.59
C THR A 257 17.59 9.51 28.87
N ASN A 258 16.45 9.79 29.48
CA ASN A 258 16.35 10.52 30.75
C ASN A 258 16.34 9.59 31.98
N ILE A 259 16.24 8.27 31.79
CA ILE A 259 16.38 7.28 32.84
C ILE A 259 17.69 6.55 32.60
N GLY A 260 18.76 7.05 33.23
CA GLY A 260 19.95 6.25 33.50
C GLY A 260 19.58 5.07 34.40
N SER A 261 18.97 4.02 33.86
CA SER A 261 18.84 2.69 34.46
C SER A 261 18.43 1.67 33.39
N SER A 262 19.43 1.03 32.81
CA SER A 262 19.29 -0.33 32.31
C SER A 262 18.58 -1.20 33.36
N SER A 263 17.39 -1.75 33.06
CA SER A 263 16.84 -3.04 33.59
C SER A 263 15.31 -3.22 33.58
N ILE A 264 14.47 -2.29 33.09
CA ILE A 264 13.01 -2.42 33.35
C ILE A 264 12.19 -2.99 32.18
N LEU A 265 12.68 -3.00 30.93
CA LEU A 265 11.90 -3.54 29.79
C LEU A 265 12.17 -5.00 29.44
N THR A 266 13.23 -5.63 29.98
CA THR A 266 13.48 -7.06 29.78
C THR A 266 12.67 -7.96 30.72
N SER A 267 12.05 -7.43 31.78
CA SER A 267 11.32 -8.23 32.78
C SER A 267 9.82 -8.36 32.53
N LYS A 268 9.18 -7.45 31.77
CA LYS A 268 7.72 -7.52 31.53
C LYS A 268 7.31 -8.41 30.35
N HIS A 269 8.19 -8.66 29.39
CA HIS A 269 7.89 -9.60 28.29
C HIS A 269 8.13 -11.09 28.65
N GLN A 270 8.68 -11.39 29.82
CA GLN A 270 8.87 -12.77 30.32
C GLN A 270 7.74 -13.27 31.22
N GLN A 271 6.71 -12.45 31.55
CA GLN A 271 5.63 -12.87 32.46
C GLN A 271 4.41 -13.50 31.78
N PHE A 272 4.38 -13.63 30.45
CA PHE A 272 3.37 -14.45 29.75
C PHE A 272 3.88 -15.87 29.49
N SER A 273 4.27 -16.56 30.56
CA SER A 273 4.36 -18.03 30.59
C SER A 273 3.44 -18.53 31.71
N LEU A 274 2.31 -19.09 31.26
CA LEU A 274 1.37 -20.00 31.94
C LEU A 274 1.50 -20.09 33.48
N GLN A 275 0.53 -19.51 34.19
CA GLN A 275 0.22 -19.86 35.58
C GLN A 275 -0.56 -21.18 35.61
N GLU A 276 -0.02 -22.20 36.28
CA GLU A 276 -0.80 -23.28 36.89
C GLU A 276 -0.58 -23.24 38.42
N ASP A 277 -1.69 -23.43 39.13
CA ASP A 277 -1.92 -23.75 40.54
C ASP A 277 -1.95 -22.64 41.64
N GLN A 278 -3.18 -22.53 42.17
CA GLN A 278 -3.83 -21.75 43.26
C GLN A 278 -3.26 -21.99 44.70
N PRO A 279 -3.69 -21.29 45.81
CA PRO A 279 -5.02 -20.67 46.05
C PRO A 279 -5.15 -19.31 46.83
N LEU A 280 -6.37 -18.74 46.71
CA LEU A 280 -7.16 -17.75 47.49
C LEU A 280 -6.64 -17.32 48.90
N SER A 281 -6.82 -16.11 49.48
CA SER A 281 -7.67 -14.88 49.36
C SER A 281 -7.23 -13.89 50.49
N PRO A 282 -7.87 -12.73 50.85
CA PRO A 282 -9.03 -11.99 50.31
C PRO A 282 -8.85 -10.44 50.16
N LEU A 283 -9.94 -9.83 49.66
CA LEU A 283 -10.29 -8.42 49.39
C LEU A 283 -9.80 -7.34 50.37
N GLU A 284 -9.53 -6.14 49.86
CA GLU A 284 -10.08 -4.87 50.39
C GLU A 284 -10.36 -3.85 49.27
N ASP A 285 -11.44 -3.11 49.47
CA ASP A 285 -12.11 -2.12 48.61
C ASP A 285 -11.31 -0.82 48.40
N ASN A 286 -11.53 -0.15 47.25
CA ASN A 286 -12.20 1.17 47.23
C ASN A 286 -12.21 1.81 45.82
N THR A 287 -13.44 2.14 45.40
CA THR A 287 -13.92 3.25 44.56
C THR A 287 -12.90 4.37 44.26
N THR A 288 -12.86 5.02 43.09
CA THR A 288 -13.93 5.87 42.57
C THR A 288 -13.65 6.28 41.11
N ILE A 289 -14.70 6.34 40.29
CA ILE A 289 -14.74 6.91 38.94
C ILE A 289 -15.17 8.38 39.04
N THR A 290 -14.51 9.30 38.34
CA THR A 290 -15.12 10.57 37.89
C THR A 290 -14.56 11.00 36.54
N THR A 291 -15.47 11.08 35.57
CA THR A 291 -15.39 11.78 34.29
C THR A 291 -15.44 13.30 34.46
N THR A 292 -14.71 14.08 33.64
CA THR A 292 -15.27 15.12 32.74
C THR A 292 -14.20 16.02 32.09
N THR A 293 -14.30 16.14 30.76
CA THR A 293 -14.16 17.35 29.91
C THR A 293 -12.82 18.10 29.78
N SER A 294 -12.20 17.90 28.61
CA SER A 294 -11.80 18.92 27.61
C SER A 294 -11.27 20.28 28.08
N SER A 295 -9.94 20.39 28.09
CA SER A 295 -9.20 21.53 27.52
C SER A 295 -7.83 21.00 27.14
N ILE A 296 -7.40 21.24 25.90
CA ILE A 296 -6.03 20.91 25.48
C ILE A 296 -5.09 21.74 26.34
N ASP A 297 -4.29 21.07 27.17
CA ASP A 297 -3.38 21.73 28.09
C ASP A 297 -2.38 22.60 27.29
N PRO A 298 -2.24 23.90 27.62
CA PRO A 298 -1.30 24.79 26.95
C PRO A 298 0.15 24.32 27.13
N ASP A 299 0.42 23.52 28.15
CA ASP A 299 1.72 22.89 28.40
C ASP A 299 2.06 21.84 27.35
N LEU A 300 1.07 21.20 26.73
CA LEU A 300 1.28 20.19 25.68
C LEU A 300 1.69 20.85 24.36
N ILE A 301 1.17 22.05 24.06
CA ILE A 301 1.60 22.85 22.90
C ILE A 301 3.01 23.42 23.11
N THR A 302 3.33 23.81 24.34
CA THR A 302 4.67 24.31 24.70
C THR A 302 5.70 23.19 24.69
N ALA A 303 5.34 22.01 25.19
CA ALA A 303 6.19 20.81 25.13
C ALA A 303 6.43 20.33 23.69
N ILE A 304 5.41 20.35 22.83
CA ILE A 304 5.59 20.03 21.40
C ILE A 304 6.51 21.05 20.73
N ARG A 305 6.42 22.34 21.08
CA ARG A 305 7.28 23.39 20.53
C ARG A 305 8.74 23.24 20.99
N ASP A 306 8.97 22.89 22.25
CA ASP A 306 10.31 22.70 22.81
C ASP A 306 10.98 21.42 22.32
N ILE A 307 10.21 20.37 22.04
CA ILE A 307 10.71 19.14 21.41
C ILE A 307 11.14 19.41 19.94
N LEU A 308 10.43 20.30 19.24
CA LEU A 308 10.73 20.64 17.84
C LEU A 308 11.90 21.62 17.68
N SER A 309 12.22 22.44 18.68
CA SER A 309 13.31 23.43 18.61
C SER A 309 14.70 22.89 18.96
N ASN A 310 14.78 21.69 19.55
CA ASN A 310 16.06 21.11 19.99
C ASN A 310 16.76 20.24 18.93
N ASP A 311 16.19 20.10 17.72
CA ASP A 311 16.76 19.33 16.61
C ASP A 311 17.72 20.15 15.69
N GLU A 312 18.05 21.42 16.02
CA GLU A 312 19.02 22.24 15.27
C GLU A 312 20.43 22.34 15.92
N ARG A 313 20.91 21.31 16.64
CA ARG A 313 22.32 21.26 17.08
C ARG A 313 22.98 19.91 16.89
#